data_AF-A0A8T7ADN1-F1
#
_entry.id   AF-A0A8T7ADN1-F1
#
_cell.length_a   1.000
_cell.length_b   1.000
_cell.length_c   1.000
_cell.angle_alpha   90.00
_cell.angle_beta   90.00
_cell.angle_gamma   90.00
#
_symmetry.space_group_name_H-M   'P 1'
#
loop_
_entity.id
_entity.type
_entity.pdbx_description
1 polymer ?
#
loop_
_entity_poly.entity_id
_entity_poly.type
_entity_poly.pdbx_seq_one_letter_code
_entity_poly.pdbx_strand_id
1 'polypeptide(L)'
;MKIHGKLSINGRKYNPGDQVPGLFVYPFFLVHMLMFGGSGFLIAYSDAETPVLFLYLHGGFAILIYTVFYFAMFGVDEVKWMFINGALSALAIYSQIGWLLSLFGREVGDFPYYVHVIPFLYFVLYTFLVRQAVLDFTNSRDNETRKRVVEFAYIAISVAFYLLI
;
A
#
# COMPACT_ATOMS: atom_id res chain seq x y z
N MET A 1 13.42 -11.68 3.45
CA MET A 1 11.98 -11.70 3.75
C MET A 1 11.54 -13.13 4.00
N LYS A 2 11.01 -13.43 5.19
CA LYS A 2 10.43 -14.73 5.52
C LYS A 2 8.98 -14.75 5.07
N ILE A 3 8.54 -15.79 4.37
CA ILE A 3 7.16 -15.89 3.88
C ILE A 3 6.26 -16.70 4.83
N HIS A 4 4.94 -16.50 4.75
CA HIS A 4 3.95 -17.11 5.64
C HIS A 4 2.99 -18.08 4.92
N GLY A 5 2.97 -18.06 3.59
CA GLY A 5 2.16 -18.92 2.73
C GLY A 5 2.99 -19.70 1.71
N LYS A 6 2.30 -20.48 0.88
CA LYS A 6 2.93 -21.18 -0.26
C LYS A 6 3.00 -20.24 -1.46
N LEU A 7 4.18 -20.12 -2.06
CA LEU A 7 4.43 -19.28 -3.24
C LEU A 7 5.26 -20.02 -4.29
N SER A 8 5.13 -19.60 -5.54
CA SER A 8 6.00 -20.06 -6.63
C SER A 8 6.59 -18.83 -7.33
N ILE A 9 7.91 -18.76 -7.41
CA ILE A 9 8.62 -17.66 -8.07
C ILE A 9 9.62 -18.29 -9.05
N ASN A 10 9.51 -17.95 -10.33
CA ASN A 10 10.36 -18.50 -11.40
C ASN A 10 10.45 -20.05 -11.39
N GLY A 11 9.31 -20.72 -11.15
CA GLY A 11 9.23 -22.19 -11.09
C GLY A 11 9.74 -22.81 -9.78
N ARG A 12 10.37 -22.05 -8.89
CA ARG A 12 10.77 -22.51 -7.56
C ARG A 12 9.61 -22.37 -6.59
N LYS A 13 9.26 -23.47 -5.92
CA LYS A 13 8.25 -23.51 -4.86
C LYS A 13 8.87 -23.09 -3.53
N TYR A 14 8.12 -22.30 -2.77
CA TYR A 14 8.45 -21.85 -1.43
C TYR A 14 7.32 -22.21 -0.48
N ASN A 15 7.67 -22.68 0.70
CA ASN A 15 6.77 -23.04 1.80
C ASN A 15 6.79 -21.97 2.91
N PRO A 16 5.77 -21.96 3.78
CA PRO A 16 5.77 -21.09 4.95
C PRO A 16 7.06 -21.25 5.76
N GLY A 17 7.70 -20.13 6.10
CA GLY A 17 8.96 -20.08 6.82
C GLY A 17 10.21 -19.99 5.94
N ASP A 18 10.10 -20.25 4.63
CA ASP A 18 11.21 -20.08 3.70
C ASP A 18 11.61 -18.60 3.56
N GLN A 19 12.88 -18.38 3.22
CA GLN A 19 13.37 -17.05 2.88
C GLN A 19 13.33 -16.82 1.38
N VAL A 20 12.77 -15.67 0.99
CA VAL A 20 12.83 -15.15 -0.37
C VAL A 20 13.69 -13.88 -0.43
N PRO A 21 14.37 -13.64 -1.56
CA PRO A 21 15.22 -12.47 -1.73
C PRO A 21 14.34 -11.21 -1.86
N GLY A 22 14.13 -10.52 -0.74
CA GLY A 22 13.29 -9.31 -0.66
C GLY A 22 13.75 -8.19 -1.59
N LEU A 23 15.04 -8.13 -1.93
CA LEU A 23 15.61 -7.16 -2.87
C LEU A 23 15.00 -7.24 -4.27
N PHE A 24 14.45 -8.39 -4.68
CA PHE A 24 13.72 -8.51 -5.95
C PHE A 24 12.22 -8.36 -5.77
N VAL A 25 11.68 -8.86 -4.65
CA VAL A 25 10.24 -8.84 -4.38
C VAL A 25 9.74 -7.41 -4.12
N TYR A 26 10.39 -6.67 -3.22
CA TYR A 26 9.92 -5.34 -2.83
C TYR A 26 9.93 -4.33 -3.98
N PRO A 27 11.02 -4.16 -4.76
CA PRO A 27 11.02 -3.21 -5.87
C PRO A 27 9.99 -3.57 -6.95
N PHE A 28 9.82 -4.87 -7.25
CA PHE A 28 8.78 -5.32 -8.18
C PHE A 28 7.40 -4.87 -7.72
N PHE A 29 7.00 -5.23 -6.48
CA PHE A 29 5.68 -4.88 -5.97
C PHE A 29 5.50 -3.37 -5.79
N LEU A 30 6.51 -2.64 -5.33
CA LEU A 30 6.45 -1.18 -5.18
C LEU A 30 6.19 -0.49 -6.53
N VAL A 31 7.00 -0.80 -7.55
CA VAL A 31 6.84 -0.19 -8.88
C VAL A 31 5.51 -0.63 -9.51
N HIS A 32 5.18 -1.91 -9.43
CA HIS A 32 3.94 -2.44 -10.00
C HIS A 32 2.70 -1.80 -9.35
N MET A 33 2.67 -1.70 -8.02
CA MET A 33 1.59 -1.04 -7.30
C MET A 33 1.51 0.45 -7.56
N LEU A 34 2.65 1.14 -7.70
CA LEU A 34 2.65 2.56 -8.03
C LEU A 34 2.01 2.80 -9.40
N MET A 35 2.34 1.98 -10.41
CA MET A 35 1.74 2.08 -11.74
C MET A 35 0.24 1.77 -11.70
N PHE A 36 -0.17 0.68 -11.06
CA PHE A 36 -1.59 0.30 -10.98
C PHE A 36 -2.40 1.27 -10.11
N GLY A 37 -1.88 1.69 -8.97
CA GLY A 37 -2.49 2.67 -8.09
C GLY A 37 -2.58 4.05 -8.75
N GLY A 38 -1.53 4.47 -9.45
CA GLY A 38 -1.54 5.69 -10.25
C GLY A 38 -2.56 5.63 -11.39
N SER A 39 -2.65 4.51 -12.11
CA SER A 39 -3.70 4.32 -13.12
C SER A 39 -5.11 4.36 -12.52
N GLY A 40 -5.32 3.73 -11.36
CA GLY A 40 -6.59 3.77 -10.65
C GLY A 40 -6.94 5.16 -10.14
N PHE A 41 -5.95 5.93 -9.69
CA PHE A 41 -6.11 7.34 -9.31
C PHE A 41 -6.53 8.20 -10.51
N LEU A 42 -5.87 8.05 -11.65
CA LEU A 42 -6.23 8.77 -12.88
C LEU A 42 -7.62 8.38 -13.37
N ILE A 43 -7.96 7.09 -13.38
CA ILE A 43 -9.31 6.62 -13.73
C ILE A 43 -10.37 7.21 -12.79
N ALA A 44 -10.05 7.32 -11.50
CA ALA A 44 -10.97 7.87 -10.50
C ALA A 44 -11.20 9.38 -10.68
N TYR A 45 -10.17 10.14 -11.07
CA TYR A 45 -10.20 11.61 -10.99
C TYR A 45 -10.01 12.34 -12.32
N SER A 46 -9.87 11.64 -13.44
CA SER A 46 -9.81 12.28 -14.75
C SER A 46 -11.19 12.77 -15.22
N ASP A 47 -11.20 13.77 -16.10
CA ASP A 47 -12.43 14.24 -16.77
C ASP A 47 -12.99 13.25 -17.80
N ALA A 48 -12.27 12.15 -18.08
CA ALA A 48 -12.79 11.11 -18.95
C ALA A 48 -13.97 10.43 -18.27
N GLU A 49 -15.11 10.32 -18.97
CA GLU A 49 -16.29 9.59 -18.52
C GLU A 49 -15.97 8.09 -18.42
N THR A 50 -15.28 7.71 -17.35
CA THR A 50 -14.92 6.32 -17.09
C THR A 50 -16.00 5.72 -16.20
N PRO A 51 -16.65 4.63 -16.63
CA PRO A 51 -17.67 3.99 -15.82
C PRO A 51 -17.10 3.59 -14.46
N VAL A 52 -17.83 3.91 -13.38
CA VAL A 52 -17.45 3.51 -12.01
C VAL A 52 -17.21 2.01 -11.92
N LEU A 53 -18.00 1.21 -12.64
CA LEU A 53 -17.79 -0.24 -12.72
C LEU A 53 -16.38 -0.59 -13.20
N PHE A 54 -15.84 0.12 -14.19
CA PHE A 54 -14.48 -0.11 -14.67
C PHE A 54 -13.43 0.24 -13.62
N LEU A 55 -13.61 1.33 -12.87
CA LEU A 55 -12.74 1.68 -11.74
C LEU A 55 -12.66 0.54 -10.70
N TYR A 56 -13.81 -0.02 -10.32
CA TYR A 56 -13.87 -1.11 -9.36
C TYR A 56 -13.37 -2.45 -9.93
N LEU A 57 -13.60 -2.74 -11.20
CA LEU A 57 -13.04 -3.94 -11.83
C LEU A 57 -11.52 -3.82 -11.96
N HIS A 58 -11.00 -2.74 -12.52
CA HIS A 58 -9.56 -2.54 -12.69
C HIS A 58 -8.83 -2.45 -11.35
N GLY A 59 -9.22 -1.48 -10.52
CA GLY A 59 -8.55 -1.23 -9.25
C GLY A 59 -8.88 -2.25 -8.17
N GLY A 60 -10.15 -2.67 -8.07
CA GLY A 60 -10.59 -3.60 -7.04
C GLY A 60 -10.02 -5.00 -7.21
N PHE A 61 -9.96 -5.54 -8.44
CA PHE A 61 -9.28 -6.82 -8.67
C PHE A 61 -7.80 -6.76 -8.32
N ALA A 62 -7.11 -5.68 -8.71
CA ALA A 62 -5.70 -5.53 -8.37
C ALA A 62 -5.48 -5.45 -6.84
N ILE A 63 -6.30 -4.69 -6.11
CA ILE A 63 -6.27 -4.64 -4.63
C ILE A 63 -6.49 -6.04 -4.03
N LEU A 64 -7.46 -6.81 -4.54
CA LEU A 64 -7.71 -8.17 -4.09
C LEU A 64 -6.48 -9.06 -4.29
N ILE A 65 -5.89 -9.04 -5.49
CA ILE A 65 -4.71 -9.85 -5.83
C ILE A 65 -3.52 -9.47 -4.95
N TYR A 66 -3.24 -8.19 -4.76
CA TYR A 66 -2.18 -7.75 -3.84
C TYR A 66 -2.43 -8.22 -2.41
N THR A 67 -3.67 -8.16 -1.94
CA THR A 67 -4.04 -8.64 -0.60
C THR A 67 -3.78 -10.15 -0.46
N VAL A 68 -4.08 -10.96 -1.48
CA VAL A 68 -3.75 -12.39 -1.50
C VAL A 68 -2.23 -12.61 -1.40
N PHE A 69 -1.44 -11.87 -2.18
CA PHE A 69 0.01 -11.93 -2.08
C PHE A 69 0.50 -11.50 -0.70
N TYR A 70 -0.10 -10.48 -0.09
CA TYR A 70 0.30 -9.99 1.23
C TYR A 70 0.01 -11.02 2.32
N PHE A 71 -1.12 -11.74 2.25
CA PHE A 71 -1.37 -12.85 3.16
C PHE A 71 -0.29 -13.93 3.05
N ALA A 72 0.13 -14.26 1.82
CA ALA A 72 1.17 -15.26 1.60
C ALA A 72 2.58 -14.75 2.01
N MET A 73 2.86 -13.47 1.84
CA MET A 73 4.18 -12.89 2.12
C MET A 73 4.36 -12.49 3.59
N PHE A 74 3.35 -11.89 4.21
CA PHE A 74 3.45 -11.26 5.54
C PHE A 74 2.56 -11.91 6.61
N GLY A 75 1.63 -12.78 6.21
CA GLY A 75 0.74 -13.47 7.14
C GLY A 75 -0.52 -12.68 7.51
N VAL A 76 -1.43 -13.37 8.19
CA VAL A 76 -2.78 -12.86 8.50
C VAL A 76 -2.74 -11.68 9.47
N ASP A 77 -1.89 -11.74 10.47
CA ASP A 77 -1.87 -10.73 11.54
C ASP A 77 -1.38 -9.37 11.01
N GLU A 78 -0.32 -9.34 10.20
CA GLU A 78 0.17 -8.11 9.58
C GLU A 78 -0.85 -7.52 8.59
N VAL A 79 -1.55 -8.35 7.82
CA VAL A 79 -2.57 -7.86 6.87
C VAL A 79 -3.82 -7.35 7.60
N LYS A 80 -4.25 -8.00 8.70
CA LYS A 80 -5.31 -7.46 9.55
C LYS A 80 -4.89 -6.13 10.16
N TRP A 81 -3.68 -6.05 10.68
CA TRP A 81 -3.12 -4.83 11.27
C TRP A 81 -3.05 -3.70 10.24
N MET A 82 -2.69 -4.00 8.98
CA MET A 82 -2.71 -3.05 7.87
C MET A 82 -4.08 -2.39 7.70
N PHE A 83 -5.14 -3.19 7.56
CA PHE A 83 -6.48 -2.65 7.34
C PHE A 83 -7.01 -1.88 8.55
N ILE A 84 -6.73 -2.35 9.76
CA ILE A 84 -7.10 -1.64 10.99
C ILE A 84 -6.41 -0.27 11.04
N ASN A 85 -5.09 -0.22 10.80
CA ASN A 85 -4.37 1.05 10.80
C ASN A 85 -4.77 1.97 9.65
N GLY A 86 -5.03 1.41 8.46
CA GLY A 86 -5.54 2.17 7.33
C GLY A 86 -6.89 2.82 7.65
N ALA A 87 -7.81 2.09 8.28
CA ALA A 87 -9.10 2.62 8.72
C ALA A 87 -8.94 3.71 9.80
N LEU A 88 -8.09 3.48 10.82
CA LEU A 88 -7.81 4.49 11.85
C LEU A 88 -7.12 5.73 11.27
N SER A 89 -6.35 5.57 10.19
CA SER A 89 -5.64 6.65 9.49
C SER A 89 -6.45 7.26 8.35
N ALA A 90 -7.77 7.02 8.29
CA ALA A 90 -8.57 7.40 7.14
C ALA A 90 -8.52 8.91 6.86
N LEU A 91 -8.54 9.76 7.90
CA LEU A 91 -8.42 11.21 7.76
C LEU A 91 -7.07 11.64 7.19
N ALA A 92 -5.98 10.95 7.56
CA ALA A 92 -4.65 11.24 7.04
C ALA A 92 -4.53 10.83 5.56
N ILE A 93 -5.11 9.69 5.17
CA ILE A 93 -5.15 9.29 3.76
C ILE A 93 -6.04 10.24 2.96
N TYR A 94 -7.16 10.69 3.53
CA TYR A 94 -8.03 11.70 2.91
C TYR A 94 -7.27 12.99 2.63
N SER A 95 -6.48 13.50 3.58
CA SER A 95 -5.65 14.68 3.36
C SER A 95 -4.55 14.45 2.31
N GLN A 96 -3.94 13.26 2.27
CA GLN A 96 -2.98 12.90 1.21
C GLN A 96 -3.61 12.87 -0.19
N ILE A 97 -4.82 12.32 -0.32
CA ILE A 97 -5.56 12.34 -1.58
C ILE A 97 -5.90 13.78 -1.97
N GLY A 98 -6.36 14.60 -1.03
CA GLY A 98 -6.65 16.02 -1.27
C GLY A 98 -5.41 16.81 -1.69
N TRP A 99 -4.27 16.57 -1.06
CA TRP A 99 -3.00 17.15 -1.48
C TRP A 99 -2.60 16.71 -2.89
N LEU A 100 -2.75 15.42 -3.23
CA LEU A 100 -2.48 14.97 -4.61
C LEU A 100 -3.41 15.62 -5.63
N LEU A 101 -4.70 15.77 -5.31
CA LEU A 101 -5.68 16.42 -6.18
C LEU A 101 -5.41 17.90 -6.35
N SER A 102 -4.91 18.59 -5.30
CA SER A 102 -4.60 20.02 -5.38
C SER A 102 -3.46 20.31 -6.37
N LEU A 103 -2.55 19.35 -6.58
CA LEU A 103 -1.53 19.43 -7.66
C LEU A 103 -2.16 19.52 -9.07
N PHE A 104 -3.41 19.11 -9.21
CA PHE A 104 -4.20 19.18 -10.45
C PHE A 104 -5.30 20.25 -10.40
N GLY A 105 -5.31 21.10 -9.36
CA GLY A 105 -6.34 22.12 -9.17
C GLY A 105 -7.73 21.55 -8.86
N ARG A 106 -7.78 20.35 -8.28
CA ARG A 106 -9.03 19.65 -7.89
C ARG A 106 -9.11 19.51 -6.38
N GLU A 107 -10.33 19.38 -5.89
CA GLU A 107 -10.62 19.10 -4.49
C GLU A 107 -11.29 17.73 -4.34
N VAL A 108 -11.16 17.12 -3.16
CA VAL A 108 -11.81 15.84 -2.87
C VAL A 108 -13.34 15.95 -3.01
N GLY A 109 -13.89 17.12 -2.63
CA GLY A 109 -15.33 17.41 -2.72
C GLY A 109 -15.89 17.50 -4.14
N ASP A 110 -15.03 17.59 -5.16
CA ASP A 110 -15.45 17.60 -6.57
C ASP A 110 -15.99 16.24 -7.03
N PHE A 111 -15.70 15.17 -6.29
CA PHE A 111 -16.02 13.80 -6.66
C PHE A 111 -16.98 13.13 -5.67
N PRO A 112 -17.84 12.21 -6.14
CA PRO A 112 -18.65 11.39 -5.25
C PRO A 112 -17.80 10.52 -4.33
N TYR A 113 -18.23 10.36 -3.07
CA TYR A 113 -17.43 9.68 -2.04
C TYR A 113 -16.96 8.26 -2.41
N TYR A 114 -17.76 7.51 -3.20
CA TYR A 114 -17.43 6.13 -3.59
C TYR A 114 -16.24 6.05 -4.57
N VAL A 115 -15.95 7.12 -5.30
CA VAL A 115 -14.81 7.18 -6.24
C VAL A 115 -13.47 7.11 -5.49
N HIS A 116 -13.42 7.58 -4.25
CA HIS A 116 -12.21 7.58 -3.44
C HIS A 116 -11.82 6.20 -2.89
N VAL A 117 -12.72 5.20 -2.93
CA VAL A 117 -12.48 3.88 -2.32
C VAL A 117 -11.25 3.20 -2.89
N ILE A 118 -11.10 3.20 -4.22
CA ILE A 118 -9.97 2.55 -4.89
C ILE A 118 -8.65 3.28 -4.57
N PRO A 119 -8.51 4.61 -4.80
CA PRO A 119 -7.33 5.36 -4.37
C PRO A 119 -6.97 5.18 -2.90
N PHE A 120 -7.95 5.22 -2.00
CA PHE A 120 -7.76 5.04 -0.57
C PHE A 120 -7.15 3.67 -0.23
N LEU A 121 -7.73 2.60 -0.76
CA LEU A 121 -7.23 1.24 -0.52
C LEU A 121 -5.82 1.06 -1.10
N TYR A 122 -5.53 1.62 -2.27
CA TYR A 122 -4.18 1.63 -2.80
C TYR A 122 -3.17 2.30 -1.87
N PHE A 123 -3.52 3.45 -1.29
CA PHE A 123 -2.68 4.11 -0.28
C PHE A 123 -2.40 3.19 0.92
N VAL A 124 -3.43 2.51 1.44
CA VAL A 124 -3.28 1.55 2.55
C VAL A 124 -2.29 0.44 2.18
N LEU A 125 -2.50 -0.20 1.02
CA LEU A 125 -1.65 -1.32 0.61
C LEU A 125 -0.21 -0.86 0.30
N TYR A 126 -0.04 0.33 -0.28
CA TYR A 126 1.26 0.85 -0.69
C TYR A 126 2.10 1.28 0.53
N THR A 127 1.52 2.04 1.44
CA THR A 127 2.20 2.47 2.68
C THR A 127 2.58 1.28 3.56
N PHE A 128 1.73 0.27 3.62
CA PHE A 128 2.07 -0.99 4.28
C PHE A 128 3.26 -1.68 3.63
N LEU A 129 3.33 -1.76 2.29
CA LEU A 129 4.47 -2.37 1.60
C LEU A 129 5.77 -1.65 1.90
N VAL A 130 5.75 -0.32 1.86
CA VAL A 130 6.89 0.52 2.20
C VAL A 130 7.34 0.23 3.63
N ARG A 131 6.42 0.18 4.59
CA ARG A 131 6.75 -0.20 5.99
C ARG A 131 7.43 -1.57 6.05
N GLN A 132 6.87 -2.59 5.38
CA GLN A 132 7.44 -3.93 5.39
C GLN A 132 8.85 -3.94 4.76
N ALA A 133 9.05 -3.21 3.65
CA ALA A 133 10.34 -3.10 2.98
C ALA A 133 11.40 -2.45 3.90
N VAL A 134 11.04 -1.36 4.59
CA VAL A 134 11.94 -0.68 5.53
C VAL A 134 12.33 -1.61 6.69
N LEU A 135 11.37 -2.35 7.25
CA LEU A 135 11.65 -3.29 8.35
C LEU A 135 12.58 -4.43 7.91
N ASP A 136 12.41 -4.95 6.69
CA ASP A 136 13.23 -6.02 6.16
C ASP A 136 14.64 -5.55 5.76
N PHE A 137 14.74 -4.41 5.09
CA PHE A 137 16.03 -3.87 4.64
C PHE A 137 16.89 -3.36 5.79
N THR A 138 16.29 -2.91 6.89
CA THR A 138 17.02 -2.54 8.12
C THR A 138 17.24 -3.73 9.05
N ASN A 139 16.79 -4.93 8.68
CA ASN A 139 16.84 -6.14 9.50
C ASN A 139 16.26 -5.92 10.91
N SER A 140 15.13 -5.20 10.97
CA SER A 140 14.49 -4.77 12.21
C SER A 140 13.25 -5.60 12.55
N ARG A 141 12.73 -6.42 11.63
CA ARG A 141 11.50 -7.21 11.82
C ARG A 141 11.52 -8.04 13.10
N ASP A 142 12.62 -8.75 13.35
CA ASP A 142 12.75 -9.70 14.47
C ASP A 142 13.46 -9.08 15.70
N ASN A 143 13.73 -7.77 15.68
CA ASN A 143 14.39 -7.06 16.77
C ASN A 143 13.51 -5.93 17.29
N GLU A 144 12.84 -6.15 18.42
CA GLU A 144 11.89 -5.19 19.01
C GLU A 144 12.46 -3.79 19.23
N THR A 145 13.72 -3.68 19.65
CA THR A 145 14.36 -2.38 19.86
C THR A 145 14.53 -1.64 18.54
N ARG A 146 15.04 -2.32 17.50
CA ARG A 146 15.24 -1.70 16.18
C ARG A 146 13.92 -1.40 15.49
N LYS A 147 12.94 -2.31 15.62
CA LYS A 147 11.58 -2.12 15.12
C LYS A 147 10.97 -0.83 15.66
N ARG A 148 11.05 -0.59 16.98
CA ARG A 148 10.54 0.65 17.58
C ARG A 148 11.23 1.90 17.05
N VAL A 149 12.54 1.85 16.84
CA VAL A 149 13.29 2.98 16.26
C VAL A 149 12.83 3.27 14.84
N VAL A 150 12.68 2.24 14.02
CA VAL A 150 12.20 2.37 12.64
C VAL A 150 10.76 2.90 12.61
N GLU A 151 9.89 2.38 13.45
CA GLU A 151 8.49 2.85 13.55
C GLU A 151 8.42 4.31 14.01
N PHE A 152 9.22 4.69 15.02
CA PHE A 152 9.29 6.07 15.48
C PHE A 152 9.83 7.01 14.39
N ALA A 153 10.89 6.60 13.69
CA ALA A 153 11.43 7.37 12.57
C ALA A 153 10.40 7.53 11.44
N TYR A 154 9.67 6.46 11.10
CA TYR A 154 8.60 6.49 10.10
C TYR A 154 7.49 7.48 10.48
N ILE A 155 7.04 7.45 11.74
CA ILE A 155 6.04 8.39 12.27
C ILE A 155 6.58 9.82 12.23
N ALA A 156 7.81 10.05 12.72
CA ALA A 156 8.41 11.38 12.77
C ALA A 156 8.56 11.99 11.36
N ILE A 157 9.01 11.21 10.38
CA ILE A 157 9.09 11.63 8.97
C ILE A 157 7.69 11.93 8.42
N SER A 158 6.70 11.09 8.72
CA SER A 158 5.33 11.30 8.25
C SER A 158 4.73 12.59 8.80
N VAL A 159 4.89 12.83 10.11
CA VAL A 159 4.45 14.07 10.76
C VAL A 159 5.18 15.28 10.18
N ALA A 160 6.50 15.22 10.01
CA ALA A 160 7.27 16.30 9.40
C ALA A 160 6.78 16.59 7.98
N PHE A 161 6.50 15.57 7.17
CA PHE A 161 5.93 15.73 5.84
C PHE A 161 4.58 16.44 5.89
N TYR A 162 3.67 16.02 6.78
CA TYR A 162 2.36 16.67 6.95
C TYR A 162 2.43 18.12 7.46
N LEU A 163 3.48 18.50 8.18
CA LEU A 163 3.66 19.89 8.64
C LEU A 163 4.22 20.82 7.55
N LEU A 164 4.82 20.24 6.51
CA LEU A 164 5.46 20.97 5.42
C LEU A 164 4.56 21.15 4.19
N ILE A 165 3.49 20.37 4.08
CA ILE A 165 2.48 20.43 3.01
C ILE A 165 1.18 21.03 3.53
#